data_AF-A0AAV8A0I5-F1
#
_entry.id   AF-A0AAV8A0I5-F1
#
_cell.length_a   1.000
_cell.length_b   1.000
_cell.length_c   1.000
_cell.angle_alpha   90.00
_cell.angle_beta   90.00
_cell.angle_gamma   90.00
#
_symmetry.space_group_name_H-M   'P 1'
#
loop_
_entity.id
_entity.type
_entity.pdbx_description
1 polymer ?
#
loop_
_entity_poly.entity_id
_entity_poly.type
_entity_poly.pdbx_seq_one_letter_code
_entity_poly.pdbx_strand_id
1 'polypeptide(L)'
;MSRKRRGKSLEEKRAIVQKILIDTQRVFKLPDLEKSASKKGVTKQSVKEVVQSLVDDNFIQSDKIGSGNFYWCFPSQNYNQKKLEHQRLVGEIQKLEDENKNFEEQIKILQPERELTKERETLSNELEDLETQNDKLEEDIELYESLDLETCMSMKESIRISKESVNRWTDNIYQTISYCKKKFNLQEAQLRKGFGISQDIDYYD
;
A
#
# COMPACT_ATOMS: atom_id res chain seq x y z
N MET A 1 -68.27 21.07 6.39
CA MET A 1 -67.11 20.15 6.31
C MET A 1 -65.89 20.85 6.93
N SER A 2 -65.32 20.29 8.00
CA SER A 2 -64.22 20.87 8.76
C SER A 2 -62.92 20.86 7.93
N ARG A 3 -62.34 22.05 7.71
CA ARG A 3 -61.08 22.23 6.99
C ARG A 3 -59.95 21.70 7.87
N LYS A 4 -59.48 20.46 7.62
CA LYS A 4 -58.30 19.87 8.27
C LYS A 4 -57.13 20.86 8.14
N ARG A 5 -56.70 21.46 9.25
CA ARG A 5 -55.53 22.35 9.27
C ARG A 5 -54.31 21.53 8.86
N ARG A 6 -53.68 21.89 7.75
CA ARG A 6 -52.43 21.27 7.27
C ARG A 6 -51.36 21.44 8.35
N GLY A 7 -50.71 20.35 8.74
CA GLY A 7 -49.60 20.40 9.70
C GLY A 7 -48.43 21.23 9.13
N LYS A 8 -47.72 21.95 9.98
CA LYS A 8 -46.55 22.74 9.58
C LYS A 8 -45.44 21.84 9.03
N SER A 9 -44.76 22.27 7.98
CA SER A 9 -43.60 21.56 7.42
C SER A 9 -42.40 21.58 8.39
N LEU A 10 -41.39 20.75 8.14
CA LEU A 10 -40.16 20.76 8.95
C LEU A 10 -39.49 22.13 8.92
N GLU A 11 -39.40 22.75 7.74
CA GLU A 11 -38.77 24.06 7.55
C GLU A 11 -39.52 25.19 8.27
N GLU A 12 -40.86 25.14 8.24
CA GLU A 12 -41.68 26.09 9.00
C GLU A 12 -41.47 25.94 10.51
N LYS A 13 -41.35 24.70 11.01
CA LYS A 13 -41.03 24.44 12.42
C LYS A 13 -39.64 24.96 12.78
N ARG A 14 -38.65 24.73 11.91
CA ARG A 14 -37.27 25.22 12.06
C ARG A 14 -37.23 26.76 12.17
N ALA A 15 -37.88 27.45 11.24
CA ALA A 15 -37.96 28.91 11.24
C ALA A 15 -38.63 29.46 12.51
N ILE A 16 -39.68 28.79 13.03
CA ILE A 16 -40.36 29.22 14.26
C ILE A 16 -39.45 29.07 15.48
N VAL A 17 -38.77 27.92 15.62
CA VAL A 17 -37.87 27.66 16.76
C VAL A 17 -36.69 28.62 16.73
N GLN A 18 -36.08 28.83 15.55
CA GLN A 18 -34.99 29.78 15.37
C GLN A 18 -35.45 31.21 15.71
N LYS A 19 -36.61 31.64 15.20
CA LYS A 19 -37.16 32.96 15.49
C LYS A 19 -37.44 33.17 16.98
N ILE A 20 -37.90 32.14 17.72
CA ILE A 20 -38.05 32.24 19.17
C ILE A 20 -36.71 32.58 19.83
N LEU A 21 -35.63 31.89 19.46
CA LEU A 21 -34.32 32.11 20.06
C LEU A 21 -33.76 33.49 19.70
N ILE A 22 -33.86 33.89 18.44
CA ILE A 22 -33.41 35.21 17.96
C ILE A 22 -34.20 36.35 18.63
N ASP A 23 -35.53 36.25 18.70
CA ASP A 23 -36.39 37.29 19.28
C ASP A 23 -36.15 37.43 20.79
N THR A 24 -35.91 36.32 21.50
CA THR A 24 -35.79 36.32 22.96
C THR A 24 -34.37 36.55 23.46
N GLN A 25 -33.35 36.38 22.60
CA GLN A 25 -31.93 36.65 22.89
C GLN A 25 -31.46 36.07 24.23
N ARG A 26 -31.93 34.87 24.56
CA ARG A 26 -31.64 34.21 25.84
C ARG A 26 -31.29 32.75 25.62
N VAL A 27 -30.65 32.17 26.62
CA VAL A 27 -30.31 30.74 26.63
C VAL A 27 -31.52 29.93 27.11
N PHE A 28 -31.81 28.83 26.43
CA PHE A 28 -32.90 27.92 26.77
C PHE A 28 -32.38 26.54 27.15
N LYS A 29 -33.07 25.91 28.10
CA LYS A 29 -33.05 24.45 28.26
C LYS A 29 -34.13 23.83 27.37
N LEU A 30 -33.95 22.57 26.99
CA LEU A 30 -34.90 21.85 26.12
C LEU A 30 -36.36 21.94 26.61
N PRO A 31 -36.69 21.72 27.91
CA PRO A 31 -38.09 21.78 28.37
C PRO A 31 -38.73 23.17 28.24
N ASP A 32 -37.94 24.24 28.36
CA ASP A 32 -38.43 25.61 28.24
C ASP A 32 -38.63 26.03 26.78
N LEU A 33 -37.78 25.48 25.90
CA LEU A 33 -37.90 25.64 24.47
C LEU A 33 -39.12 24.88 23.93
N GLU A 34 -39.38 23.67 24.41
CA GLU A 34 -40.59 22.89 24.10
C GLU A 34 -41.88 23.64 24.48
N LYS A 35 -41.92 24.27 25.67
CA LYS A 35 -43.05 25.09 26.09
C LYS A 35 -43.26 26.30 25.18
N SER A 36 -42.17 27.01 24.85
CA SER A 36 -42.21 28.21 24.01
C SER A 36 -42.59 27.89 22.55
N ALA A 37 -42.05 26.81 21.99
CA ALA A 37 -42.32 26.36 20.64
C ALA A 37 -43.75 25.81 20.50
N SER A 38 -44.27 25.12 21.52
CA SER A 38 -45.65 24.65 21.56
C SER A 38 -46.66 25.80 21.54
N LYS A 39 -46.37 26.91 22.23
CA LYS A 39 -47.20 28.14 22.16
C LYS A 39 -47.24 28.75 20.75
N LYS A 40 -46.18 28.60 19.94
CA LYS A 40 -46.13 29.07 18.54
C LYS A 40 -46.54 27.99 17.51
N GLY A 41 -47.12 26.88 17.97
CA GLY A 41 -47.74 25.85 17.12
C GLY A 41 -46.79 24.76 16.58
N VAL A 42 -45.65 24.52 17.24
CA VAL A 42 -44.78 23.37 16.98
C VAL A 42 -45.14 22.22 17.94
N THR A 43 -45.35 21.01 17.43
CA THR A 43 -45.66 19.84 18.27
C THR A 43 -44.50 19.52 19.21
N LYS A 44 -44.75 19.43 20.53
CA LYS A 44 -43.71 19.22 21.56
C LYS A 44 -42.76 18.06 21.24
N GLN A 45 -43.32 16.91 20.84
CA GLN A 45 -42.54 15.71 20.48
C GLN A 45 -41.54 15.95 19.34
N SER A 46 -41.84 16.88 18.41
CA SER A 46 -40.95 17.21 17.29
C SER A 46 -39.94 18.32 17.59
N VAL A 47 -40.05 19.02 18.73
CA VAL A 47 -39.15 20.16 19.04
C VAL A 47 -37.71 19.68 19.21
N LYS A 48 -37.49 18.53 19.85
CA LYS A 48 -36.15 17.95 20.03
C LYS A 48 -35.45 17.70 18.69
N GLU A 49 -36.14 17.05 17.76
CA GLU A 49 -35.61 16.77 16.40
C GLU A 49 -35.36 18.06 15.62
N VAL A 50 -36.27 19.03 15.70
CA VAL A 50 -36.12 20.33 15.04
C VAL A 50 -34.92 21.10 15.59
N VAL A 51 -34.74 21.11 16.92
CA VAL A 51 -33.58 21.75 17.57
C VAL A 51 -32.30 21.05 17.17
N GLN A 52 -32.27 19.71 17.14
CA GLN A 52 -31.10 18.97 16.69
C GLN A 52 -30.74 19.31 15.24
N SER A 53 -31.72 19.30 14.32
CA SER A 53 -31.47 19.68 12.91
C SER A 53 -30.92 21.11 12.75
N LEU A 54 -31.34 22.03 13.62
CA LEU A 54 -30.85 23.41 13.60
C LEU A 54 -29.45 23.54 14.20
N VAL A 55 -29.08 22.68 15.15
CA VAL A 55 -27.73 22.59 15.70
C VAL A 55 -26.79 21.96 14.68
N ASP A 56 -27.19 20.86 14.04
CA ASP A 56 -26.40 20.15 13.03
C ASP A 56 -26.06 21.07 11.84
N ASP A 57 -27.02 21.90 11.42
CA ASP A 57 -26.85 22.89 10.36
C ASP A 57 -26.24 24.23 10.86
N ASN A 58 -25.76 24.30 12.11
CA ASN A 58 -25.15 25.48 12.75
C ASN A 58 -26.03 26.73 12.86
N PHE A 59 -27.35 26.62 12.69
CA PHE A 59 -28.29 27.74 12.85
C PHE A 59 -28.59 28.10 14.32
N ILE A 60 -28.41 27.14 15.23
CA ILE A 60 -28.52 27.30 16.68
C ILE A 60 -27.23 26.80 17.31
N GLN A 61 -26.75 27.48 18.34
CA GLN A 61 -25.63 27.02 19.14
C GLN A 61 -26.13 26.19 20.31
N SER A 62 -25.40 25.13 20.60
CA SER A 62 -25.65 24.30 21.77
C SER A 62 -24.37 24.01 22.52
N ASP A 63 -24.45 23.98 23.84
CA ASP A 63 -23.34 23.57 24.69
C ASP A 63 -23.85 22.79 25.91
N LYS A 64 -23.03 21.86 26.38
CA LYS A 64 -23.32 21.01 27.51
C LYS A 64 -22.54 21.51 28.72
N ILE A 65 -23.27 22.11 29.66
CA ILE A 65 -22.69 22.64 30.89
C ILE A 65 -23.19 21.78 32.05
N GLY A 66 -22.27 21.01 32.66
CA GLY A 66 -22.59 20.02 33.68
C GLY A 66 -23.51 18.92 33.14
N SER A 67 -24.68 18.73 33.77
CA SER A 67 -25.67 17.73 33.36
C SER A 67 -26.72 18.25 32.37
N GLY A 68 -26.66 19.52 31.96
CA GLY A 68 -27.66 20.14 31.09
C GLY A 68 -27.13 20.52 29.71
N ASN A 69 -27.99 20.37 28.69
CA ASN A 69 -27.78 20.96 27.36
C ASN A 69 -28.49 22.31 27.27
N PHE A 70 -27.78 23.31 26.77
CA PHE A 70 -28.23 24.69 26.63
C PHE A 70 -28.23 25.08 25.16
N TYR A 71 -29.26 25.82 24.72
CA TYR A 71 -29.45 26.21 23.33
C TYR A 71 -29.69 27.71 23.22
N TRP A 72 -29.04 28.37 22.26
CA TRP A 72 -29.20 29.80 22.01
C TRP A 72 -28.92 30.17 20.56
N CYS A 73 -29.43 31.33 20.13
CA CYS A 73 -29.12 31.92 18.84
C CYS A 73 -29.21 33.44 18.97
N PHE A 74 -28.14 34.14 18.63
CA PHE A 74 -28.10 35.61 18.63
C PHE A 74 -28.07 36.15 17.20
N PRO A 75 -28.65 37.34 16.92
CA PRO A 75 -28.66 37.92 15.58
C PRO A 75 -27.28 38.03 14.93
N SER A 76 -26.23 38.31 15.71
CA SER A 76 -24.86 38.48 15.23
C SER A 76 -24.11 37.15 15.01
N GLN A 77 -24.64 36.02 15.48
CA GLN A 77 -23.93 34.74 15.50
C GLN A 77 -23.60 34.25 14.09
N ASN A 78 -24.60 34.21 13.19
CA ASN A 78 -24.40 33.74 11.82
C ASN A 78 -23.43 34.65 11.06
N TYR A 79 -23.53 35.96 11.26
CA TYR A 79 -22.63 36.92 10.64
C TYR A 79 -21.19 36.70 11.13
N ASN A 80 -20.98 36.58 12.44
CA ASN A 80 -19.66 36.38 13.02
C ASN A 80 -19.04 35.04 12.59
N GLN A 81 -19.83 33.97 12.53
CA GLN A 81 -19.34 32.66 12.07
C GLN A 81 -18.90 32.72 10.60
N LYS A 82 -19.71 33.33 9.73
CA LYS A 82 -19.34 33.51 8.32
C LYS A 82 -18.14 34.44 8.15
N LYS A 83 -18.01 35.48 8.97
CA LYS A 83 -16.85 36.37 8.98
C LYS A 83 -15.57 35.65 9.39
N LEU A 84 -15.61 34.83 10.45
CA LEU A 84 -14.47 34.02 10.88
C LEU A 84 -14.06 33.01 9.81
N GLU A 85 -15.02 32.32 9.20
CA GLU A 85 -14.74 31.36 8.13
C GLU A 85 -14.15 32.06 6.90
N HIS A 86 -14.66 33.23 6.54
CA HIS A 86 -14.09 34.05 5.48
C HIS A 86 -12.65 34.46 5.79
N GLN A 87 -12.37 34.94 7.00
CA GLN A 87 -11.01 35.31 7.42
C GLN A 87 -10.05 34.10 7.39
N ARG A 88 -10.52 32.92 7.82
CA ARG A 88 -9.77 31.67 7.77
C ARG A 88 -9.40 31.32 6.32
N LEU A 89 -10.39 31.30 5.43
CA LEU A 89 -10.21 30.99 4.01
C LEU A 89 -9.29 31.99 3.30
N VAL A 90 -9.44 33.29 3.59
CA VAL A 90 -8.55 34.33 3.03
C VAL A 90 -7.10 34.12 3.50
N GLY A 91 -6.89 33.78 4.77
CA GLY A 91 -5.55 33.45 5.28
C GLY A 91 -4.96 32.19 4.64
N GLU A 92 -5.80 31.19 4.35
CA GLU A 92 -5.38 29.95 3.66
C GLU A 92 -5.01 30.22 2.19
N ILE A 93 -5.80 31.03 1.49
CA ILE A 93 -5.49 31.49 0.13
C ILE A 93 -4.15 32.22 0.11
N GLN A 94 -3.93 33.17 1.02
CA GLN A 94 -2.67 33.92 1.06
C GLN A 94 -1.46 33.01 1.27
N LYS A 95 -1.57 32.03 2.17
CA LYS A 95 -0.50 31.03 2.39
C LYS A 95 -0.20 30.23 1.14
N LEU A 96 -1.24 29.72 0.48
CA LEU A 96 -1.09 28.94 -0.75
C LEU A 96 -0.52 29.80 -1.90
N GLU A 97 -0.90 31.07 -1.99
CA GLU A 97 -0.33 32.00 -2.97
C GLU A 97 1.15 32.25 -2.73
N ASP A 98 1.56 32.41 -1.46
CA ASP A 98 2.96 32.61 -1.10
C ASP A 98 3.80 31.34 -1.34
N GLU A 99 3.25 30.16 -1.01
CA GLU A 99 3.87 28.87 -1.33
C GLU A 99 4.02 28.66 -2.84
N ASN A 100 2.98 28.97 -3.62
CA ASN A 100 3.02 28.82 -5.07
C ASN A 100 4.06 29.76 -5.70
N LYS A 101 4.16 31.02 -5.24
CA LYS A 101 5.23 31.94 -5.68
C LYS A 101 6.62 31.38 -5.36
N ASN A 102 6.82 30.84 -4.16
CA ASN A 102 8.09 30.23 -3.78
C ASN A 102 8.43 29.02 -4.67
N PHE A 103 7.45 28.17 -5.02
CA PHE A 103 7.68 27.08 -5.95
C PHE A 103 7.97 27.56 -7.38
N GLU A 104 7.28 28.59 -7.86
CA GLU A 104 7.53 29.21 -9.17
C GLU A 104 8.96 29.79 -9.24
N GLU A 105 9.43 30.45 -8.18
CA GLU A 105 10.80 30.94 -8.07
C GLU A 105 11.83 29.81 -8.09
N GLN A 106 11.59 28.74 -7.32
CA GLN A 106 12.46 27.56 -7.33
C GLN A 106 12.52 26.88 -8.69
N ILE A 107 11.37 26.74 -9.38
CA ILE A 107 11.33 26.22 -10.75
C ILE A 107 12.15 27.10 -11.67
N LYS A 108 12.01 28.42 -11.59
CA LYS A 108 12.76 29.36 -12.43
C LYS A 108 14.27 29.29 -12.20
N ILE A 109 14.71 29.01 -10.97
CA ILE A 109 16.13 28.80 -10.64
C ILE A 109 16.64 27.47 -11.20
N LEU A 110 15.86 26.39 -11.08
CA LEU A 110 16.26 25.03 -11.48
C LEU A 110 16.11 24.75 -12.98
N GLN A 111 15.19 25.44 -13.66
CA GLN A 111 14.87 25.20 -15.06
C GLN A 111 16.08 25.36 -16.01
N PRO A 112 16.96 26.38 -15.87
CA PRO A 112 18.17 26.50 -16.67
C PRO A 112 19.17 25.36 -16.46
N GLU A 113 19.30 24.84 -15.24
CA GLU A 113 20.17 23.69 -14.95
C GLU A 113 19.60 22.37 -15.49
N ARG A 114 18.28 22.33 -15.68
CA ARG A 114 17.53 21.14 -16.07
C ARG A 114 16.98 21.22 -17.49
N GLU A 115 17.62 21.96 -18.37
CA GLU A 115 17.21 21.98 -19.77
C GLU A 115 17.24 20.57 -20.37
N LEU A 116 16.20 20.26 -21.14
CA LEU A 116 16.10 19.04 -21.93
C LEU A 116 16.95 19.23 -23.20
N THR A 117 18.25 19.07 -23.04
CA THR A 117 19.18 19.03 -24.18
C THR A 117 19.26 17.61 -24.73
N LYS A 118 19.58 17.48 -26.03
CA LYS A 118 19.83 16.18 -26.64
C LYS A 118 20.94 15.41 -25.94
N GLU A 119 21.96 16.13 -25.45
CA GLU A 119 23.08 15.57 -24.68
C GLU A 119 22.60 14.92 -23.37
N ARG A 120 21.68 15.56 -22.66
CA ARG A 120 21.10 15.00 -21.44
C ARG A 120 20.26 13.76 -21.72
N GLU A 121 19.48 13.78 -22.80
CA GLU A 121 18.70 12.62 -23.23
C GLU A 121 19.62 11.43 -23.58
N THR A 122 20.70 11.68 -24.33
CA THR A 122 21.69 10.64 -24.65
C THR A 122 22.38 10.09 -23.41
N LEU A 123 22.80 10.95 -22.48
CA LEU A 123 23.43 10.52 -21.22
C LEU A 123 22.47 9.74 -20.33
N SER A 124 21.19 10.10 -20.31
CA SER A 124 20.17 9.39 -19.54
C SER A 124 19.94 7.98 -20.09
N ASN A 125 19.89 7.83 -21.41
CA ASN A 125 19.75 6.52 -22.05
C ASN A 125 21.03 5.67 -21.84
N GLU A 126 22.21 6.28 -21.96
CA GLU A 126 23.48 5.58 -21.69
C GLU A 126 23.58 5.11 -20.24
N LEU A 127 23.12 5.92 -19.27
CA LEU A 127 23.06 5.54 -17.87
C LEU A 127 22.13 4.34 -17.66
N GLU A 128 20.94 4.35 -18.24
CA GLU A 128 19.98 3.24 -18.16
C GLU A 128 20.54 1.95 -18.77
N ASP A 129 21.23 2.05 -19.91
CA ASP A 129 21.92 0.92 -20.56
C ASP A 129 23.06 0.36 -19.69
N LEU A 130 23.81 1.24 -19.01
CA LEU A 130 24.91 0.85 -18.12
C LEU A 130 24.40 0.24 -16.82
N GLU A 131 23.34 0.77 -16.22
CA GLU A 131 22.68 0.21 -15.05
C GLU A 131 22.17 -1.21 -15.36
N THR A 132 21.49 -1.37 -16.50
CA THR A 132 21.03 -2.69 -16.96
C THR A 132 22.17 -3.68 -17.19
N GLN A 133 23.34 -3.22 -17.67
CA GLN A 133 24.53 -4.05 -17.82
C GLN A 133 25.14 -4.42 -16.47
N ASN A 134 25.18 -3.48 -15.53
CA ASN A 134 25.72 -3.74 -14.19
C ASN A 134 24.86 -4.77 -13.45
N ASP A 135 23.54 -4.64 -13.51
CA ASP A 135 22.61 -5.60 -12.90
C ASP A 135 22.84 -7.02 -13.43
N LYS A 136 23.02 -7.17 -14.75
CA LYS A 136 23.33 -8.49 -15.37
C LYS A 136 24.68 -9.05 -14.92
N LEU A 137 25.68 -8.19 -14.79
CA LEU A 137 27.01 -8.61 -14.31
C LEU A 137 26.96 -9.04 -12.84
N GLU A 138 26.16 -8.36 -12.01
CA GLU A 138 25.94 -8.76 -10.63
C GLU A 138 25.22 -10.11 -10.53
N GLU A 139 24.19 -10.35 -11.37
CA GLU A 139 23.55 -11.66 -11.49
C GLU A 139 24.53 -12.77 -11.92
N ASP A 140 25.38 -12.50 -12.92
CA ASP A 140 26.41 -13.42 -13.36
C ASP A 140 27.42 -13.73 -12.24
N ILE A 141 27.85 -12.70 -11.49
CA ILE A 141 28.77 -12.88 -10.36
C ILE A 141 28.13 -13.78 -9.30
N GLU A 142 26.87 -13.55 -8.93
CA GLU A 142 26.17 -14.40 -7.95
C GLU A 142 26.04 -15.85 -8.45
N LEU A 143 25.75 -16.04 -9.74
CA LEU A 143 25.71 -17.36 -10.36
C LEU A 143 27.06 -18.09 -10.25
N TYR A 144 28.15 -17.39 -10.55
CA TYR A 144 29.50 -17.96 -10.54
C TYR A 144 30.15 -17.99 -9.14
N GLU A 145 29.62 -17.28 -8.14
CA GLU A 145 30.14 -17.31 -6.76
C GLU A 145 30.11 -18.72 -6.17
N SER A 146 29.09 -19.50 -6.52
CA SER A 146 28.97 -20.91 -6.11
C SER A 146 29.94 -21.86 -6.85
N LEU A 147 30.54 -21.41 -7.96
CA LEU A 147 31.43 -22.17 -8.82
C LEU A 147 32.90 -21.87 -8.47
N ASP A 148 33.30 -22.29 -7.27
CA ASP A 148 34.68 -22.21 -6.83
C ASP A 148 35.61 -23.03 -7.75
N LEU A 149 36.69 -22.38 -8.21
CA LEU A 149 37.67 -22.97 -9.12
C LEU A 149 38.36 -24.18 -8.49
N GLU A 150 38.67 -24.13 -7.20
CA GLU A 150 39.31 -25.23 -6.49
C GLU A 150 38.38 -26.44 -6.42
N THR A 151 37.11 -26.23 -6.10
CA THR A 151 36.05 -27.25 -6.12
C THR A 151 35.88 -27.87 -7.51
N CYS A 152 35.84 -27.05 -8.56
CA CYS A 152 35.74 -27.54 -9.95
C CYS A 152 36.96 -28.37 -10.37
N MET A 153 38.18 -27.94 -10.00
CA MET A 153 39.41 -28.69 -10.28
C MET A 153 39.46 -30.01 -9.51
N SER A 154 39.09 -30.00 -8.23
CA SER A 154 39.00 -31.19 -7.40
C SER A 154 37.98 -32.20 -7.95
N MET A 155 36.83 -31.71 -8.45
CA MET A 155 35.83 -32.55 -9.09
C MET A 155 36.36 -33.18 -10.39
N LYS A 156 37.05 -32.41 -11.24
CA LYS A 156 37.69 -32.93 -12.46
C LYS A 156 38.71 -34.03 -12.15
N GLU A 157 39.54 -33.80 -11.14
CA GLU A 157 40.55 -34.78 -10.72
C GLU A 157 39.92 -36.04 -10.13
N SER A 158 38.88 -35.88 -9.31
CA SER A 158 38.10 -37.00 -8.75
C SER A 158 37.44 -37.84 -9.85
N ILE A 159 36.91 -37.18 -10.89
CA ILE A 159 36.38 -37.87 -12.08
C ILE A 159 37.50 -38.65 -12.77
N ARG A 160 38.67 -38.04 -13.02
CA ARG A 160 39.82 -38.70 -13.64
C ARG A 160 40.23 -39.97 -12.88
N ILE A 161 40.42 -39.86 -11.57
CA ILE A 161 40.79 -40.99 -10.70
C ILE A 161 39.70 -42.07 -10.71
N SER A 162 38.42 -41.68 -10.72
CA SER A 162 37.29 -42.61 -10.77
C SER A 162 37.25 -43.37 -12.09
N LYS A 163 37.46 -42.69 -13.24
CA LYS A 163 37.54 -43.34 -14.56
C LYS A 163 38.69 -44.35 -14.62
N GLU A 164 39.88 -43.96 -14.17
CA GLU A 164 41.04 -44.86 -14.11
C GLU A 164 40.79 -46.06 -13.19
N SER A 165 40.13 -45.83 -12.05
CA SER A 165 39.79 -46.89 -11.11
C SER A 165 38.76 -47.87 -11.69
N VAL A 166 37.73 -47.38 -12.37
CA VAL A 166 36.74 -48.22 -13.07
C VAL A 166 37.43 -49.07 -14.12
N ASN A 167 38.27 -48.47 -14.97
CA ASN A 167 39.00 -49.18 -16.02
C ASN A 167 39.94 -50.24 -15.45
N ARG A 168 40.64 -49.94 -14.35
CA ARG A 168 41.48 -50.92 -13.64
C ARG A 168 40.67 -52.10 -13.08
N TRP A 169 39.48 -51.84 -12.56
CA TRP A 169 38.61 -52.93 -12.10
C TRP A 169 38.05 -53.75 -13.26
N THR A 170 37.72 -53.10 -14.39
CA THR A 170 37.35 -53.78 -15.64
C THR A 170 38.46 -54.72 -16.10
N ASP A 171 39.72 -54.27 -16.10
CA ASP A 171 40.91 -55.10 -16.36
C ASP A 171 40.98 -56.32 -15.43
N ASN A 172 40.87 -56.08 -14.11
CA ASN A 172 40.94 -57.13 -13.11
C ASN A 172 39.84 -58.18 -13.28
N ILE A 173 38.62 -57.75 -13.63
CA ILE A 173 37.49 -58.62 -13.91
C ILE A 173 37.81 -59.51 -15.13
N TYR A 174 38.28 -58.93 -16.24
CA TYR A 174 38.63 -59.69 -17.43
C TYR A 174 39.78 -60.68 -17.18
N GLN A 175 40.80 -60.27 -16.44
CA GLN A 175 41.91 -61.15 -16.08
C GLN A 175 41.45 -62.32 -15.20
N THR A 176 40.59 -62.06 -14.22
CA THR A 176 40.03 -63.10 -13.33
C THR A 176 39.17 -64.10 -14.12
N ILE A 177 38.30 -63.62 -15.01
CA ILE A 177 37.52 -64.47 -15.91
C ILE A 177 38.46 -65.33 -16.76
N SER A 178 39.49 -64.74 -17.37
CA SER A 178 40.48 -65.44 -18.20
C SER A 178 41.24 -66.52 -17.40
N TYR A 179 41.65 -66.23 -16.17
CA TYR A 179 42.30 -67.18 -15.27
C TYR A 179 41.38 -68.35 -14.90
N CYS A 180 40.13 -68.06 -14.53
CA CYS A 180 39.16 -69.09 -14.17
C CYS A 180 38.83 -70.03 -15.34
N LYS A 181 38.74 -69.49 -16.56
CA LYS A 181 38.60 -70.28 -17.79
C LYS A 181 39.81 -71.20 -17.98
N LYS A 182 41.03 -70.68 -17.86
CA LYS A 182 42.28 -71.43 -18.13
C LYS A 182 42.59 -72.49 -17.06
N LYS A 183 42.43 -72.17 -15.78
CA LYS A 183 42.85 -73.04 -14.67
C LYS A 183 41.78 -74.03 -14.21
N PHE A 184 40.51 -73.62 -14.24
CA PHE A 184 39.40 -74.42 -13.72
C PHE A 184 38.44 -74.92 -14.81
N ASN A 185 38.72 -74.63 -16.09
CA ASN A 185 37.92 -75.02 -17.24
C ASN A 185 36.43 -74.60 -17.14
N LEU A 186 36.16 -73.47 -16.48
CA LEU A 186 34.82 -72.92 -16.31
C LEU A 186 34.37 -72.15 -17.55
N GLN A 187 33.08 -72.24 -17.89
CA GLN A 187 32.50 -71.45 -18.98
C GLN A 187 32.27 -69.99 -18.56
N GLU A 188 32.68 -69.05 -19.41
CA GLU A 188 32.56 -67.61 -19.14
C GLU A 188 31.12 -67.15 -18.88
N ALA A 189 30.16 -67.67 -19.65
CA ALA A 189 28.75 -67.34 -19.48
C ALA A 189 28.21 -67.74 -18.10
N GLN A 190 28.68 -68.86 -17.55
CA GLN A 190 28.30 -69.32 -16.21
C GLN A 190 28.95 -68.46 -15.12
N LEU A 191 30.22 -68.09 -15.28
CA LEU A 191 30.92 -67.17 -14.37
C LEU A 191 30.26 -65.80 -14.32
N ARG A 192 30.00 -65.20 -15.49
CA ARG A 192 29.34 -63.89 -15.59
C ARG A 192 27.95 -63.90 -14.97
N LYS A 193 27.12 -64.90 -15.28
CA LYS A 193 25.79 -65.07 -14.69
C LYS A 193 25.88 -65.29 -13.17
N GLY A 194 26.85 -66.06 -12.68
CA GLY A 194 27.03 -66.37 -11.26
C GLY A 194 27.45 -65.17 -10.41
N PHE A 195 28.26 -64.26 -10.97
CA PHE A 195 28.72 -63.04 -10.29
C PHE A 195 27.96 -61.78 -10.71
N GLY A 196 26.90 -61.89 -11.52
CA GLY A 196 26.12 -60.74 -11.99
C GLY A 196 26.90 -59.77 -12.90
N ILE A 197 27.93 -60.25 -13.59
CA ILE A 197 28.75 -59.43 -14.49
C ILE A 197 28.02 -59.29 -15.82
N SER A 198 27.74 -58.05 -16.21
CA SER A 198 27.05 -57.77 -17.47
C SER A 198 27.91 -58.12 -18.69
N GLN A 199 27.25 -58.35 -19.83
CA GLN A 199 27.94 -58.69 -21.10
C GLN A 199 28.43 -57.46 -21.85
N ASP A 200 27.85 -56.29 -21.58
CA ASP A 200 28.15 -54.98 -22.14
C ASP A 200 29.13 -54.16 -21.29
N ILE A 201 29.71 -54.77 -20.25
CA ILE A 201 30.78 -54.10 -19.51
C ILE A 201 31.94 -53.81 -20.47
N ASP A 202 32.42 -52.57 -20.47
CA ASP A 202 33.55 -52.14 -21.28
C ASP A 202 34.31 -51.02 -20.55
N TYR A 203 35.41 -50.57 -21.14
CA TYR A 203 36.13 -49.40 -20.68
C TYR A 203 35.27 -48.15 -20.76
N TYR A 204 35.46 -47.27 -19.79
CA TYR A 204 34.80 -45.98 -19.72
C TYR A 204 35.75 -44.89 -20.23
N ASP A 205 35.33 -44.15 -21.26
CA ASP A 205 36.03 -43.00 -21.85
C ASP A 205 35.84 -41.71 -21.03
#